data_AF-A0A1G7KGB4-F1
#
_entry.id   AF-A0A1G7KGB4-F1
#
_cell.length_a   1.000
_cell.length_b   1.000
_cell.length_c   1.000
_cell.angle_alpha   90.00
_cell.angle_beta   90.00
_cell.angle_gamma   90.00
#
_symmetry.space_group_name_H-M   'P 1'
#
loop_
_entity.id
_entity.type
_entity.pdbx_description
1 polymer ?
#
loop_
_entity_poly.entity_id
_entity_poly.type
_entity_poly.pdbx_seq_one_letter_code
_entity_poly.pdbx_strand_id
1 'polypeptide(L)'
;MGFKLKPVDITDMGEGQVTTASEGRVTATKVRNLFIFLGLGLLQLMVIFEGLASYWGIVVPLFPLLLVLLGFVSAGLLFIANF
;
A
#
# COMPACT_ATOMS: atom_id res chain seq x y z
N MET A 1 57.00 16.54 4.89
CA MET A 1 56.09 15.57 5.56
C MET A 1 54.81 15.49 4.74
N GLY A 2 54.71 14.52 3.83
CA GLY A 2 53.51 14.31 3.01
C GLY A 2 52.56 13.36 3.74
N PHE A 3 51.34 13.83 4.05
CA PHE A 3 50.27 12.98 4.57
C PHE A 3 49.84 12.00 3.46
N LYS A 4 50.11 10.70 3.64
CA LYS A 4 49.47 9.65 2.84
C LYS A 4 48.09 9.37 3.44
N LEU A 5 47.05 9.91 2.81
CA LEU A 5 45.68 9.46 3.03
C LEU A 5 45.56 8.05 2.46
N LYS A 6 45.37 7.06 3.34
CA LYS A 6 45.04 5.70 2.95
C LYS A 6 43.63 5.74 2.33
N PRO A 7 43.38 5.17 1.14
CA PRO A 7 42.04 5.14 0.59
C PRO A 7 41.14 4.34 1.55
N VAL A 8 40.01 4.95 1.94
CA VAL A 8 38.94 4.26 2.65
C VAL A 8 38.24 3.40 1.59
N ASP A 9 38.36 2.08 1.72
CA ASP A 9 37.61 1.12 0.89
C ASP A 9 36.13 1.24 1.24
N ILE A 10 35.34 1.85 0.35
CA ILE A 10 33.87 2.02 0.47
C ILE A 10 33.14 0.75 -0.03
N THR A 11 33.88 -0.33 -0.26
CA THR A 11 33.35 -1.63 -0.68
C THR A 11 32.78 -2.44 0.49
N ASP A 12 32.96 -1.99 1.73
CA ASP A 12 32.47 -2.64 2.96
C ASP A 12 31.36 -1.82 3.66
N MET A 13 30.55 -1.08 2.89
CA MET A 13 29.40 -0.31 3.41
C MET A 13 28.03 -0.85 2.95
N GLY A 14 27.96 -2.09 2.52
CA GLY A 14 26.68 -2.63 2.11
C GLY A 14 26.79 -4.09 1.72
N GLU A 15 26.47 -4.96 2.66
CA GLU A 15 25.80 -6.25 2.44
C GLU A 15 25.86 -7.02 3.74
N GLY A 16 24.71 -7.26 4.37
CA GLY A 16 24.64 -8.25 5.44
C GLY A 16 24.27 -7.72 6.81
N GLN A 17 23.13 -7.04 6.91
CA GLN A 17 22.14 -7.41 7.92
C GLN A 17 20.78 -6.79 7.60
N VAL A 18 20.20 -7.16 6.45
CA VAL A 18 18.75 -7.27 6.42
C VAL A 18 18.44 -8.57 7.16
N THR A 19 18.32 -8.45 8.48
CA THR A 19 17.91 -9.57 9.32
C THR A 19 16.57 -10.08 8.79
N THR A 20 16.37 -11.39 8.73
CA THR A 20 15.11 -12.03 8.31
C THR A 20 13.88 -11.51 9.08
N ALA A 21 14.08 -10.94 10.27
CA ALA A 21 13.08 -10.20 11.04
C ALA A 21 12.65 -8.86 10.39
N SER A 22 13.57 -8.16 9.71
CA SER A 22 13.29 -6.95 8.95
C SER A 22 12.51 -7.26 7.66
N GLU A 23 12.84 -8.34 6.96
CA GLU A 23 12.11 -8.76 5.73
C GLU A 23 10.65 -9.12 6.01
N GLY A 24 10.38 -9.86 7.09
CA GLY A 24 9.00 -10.19 7.49
C GLY A 24 8.19 -8.93 7.86
N ARG A 25 8.81 -7.98 8.53
CA ARG A 25 8.18 -6.70 8.94
C ARG A 25 7.98 -5.74 7.77
N VAL A 26 8.91 -5.72 6.81
CA VAL A 26 8.79 -4.97 5.54
C VAL A 26 7.73 -5.61 4.65
N THR A 27 7.64 -6.95 4.60
CA THR A 27 6.60 -7.66 3.84
C THR A 27 5.21 -7.36 4.41
N ALA A 28 5.03 -7.49 5.73
CA ALA A 28 3.76 -7.16 6.40
C ALA A 28 3.34 -5.69 6.18
N THR A 29 4.28 -4.75 6.29
CA THR A 29 4.02 -3.31 6.09
C THR A 29 3.70 -3.01 4.63
N LYS A 30 4.38 -3.66 3.68
CA LYS A 30 4.14 -3.50 2.24
C LYS A 30 2.78 -4.03 1.84
N VAL A 31 2.36 -5.19 2.35
CA VAL A 31 1.03 -5.74 2.05
C VAL A 31 -0.07 -4.91 2.69
N ARG A 32 0.13 -4.41 3.93
CA ARG A 32 -0.79 -3.45 4.56
C ARG A 32 -0.96 -2.18 3.71
N ASN A 33 0.15 -1.58 3.26
CA ASN A 33 0.08 -0.39 2.41
C ASN A 33 -0.59 -0.69 1.07
N LEU A 34 -0.36 -1.87 0.49
CA LEU A 34 -1.02 -2.29 -0.75
C LEU A 34 -2.55 -2.37 -0.58
N PHE A 35 -3.02 -2.93 0.53
CA PHE A 35 -4.45 -3.01 0.85
C PHE A 35 -5.08 -1.62 1.03
N ILE A 36 -4.37 -0.71 1.71
CA ILE A 36 -4.81 0.67 1.88
C ILE A 36 -4.88 1.39 0.52
N PHE A 37 -3.86 1.24 -0.32
CA PHE A 37 -3.85 1.83 -1.67
C PHE A 37 -4.98 1.27 -2.54
N LEU A 38 -5.25 -0.03 -2.46
CA LEU A 38 -6.32 -0.67 -3.20
C LEU A 38 -7.70 -0.19 -2.74
N GLY A 39 -7.89 -0.01 -1.43
CA GLY A 39 -9.14 0.53 -0.86
C GLY A 39 -9.38 1.99 -1.19
N LEU A 40 -8.35 2.83 -1.10
CA LEU A 40 -8.41 4.22 -1.53
C LEU A 40 -8.68 4.34 -3.03
N GLY A 41 -8.07 3.47 -3.85
CA GLY A 41 -8.32 3.41 -5.29
C GLY A 41 -9.76 3.05 -5.64
N LEU A 42 -10.38 2.10 -4.93
CA LEU A 42 -11.78 1.75 -5.10
C LEU A 42 -12.73 2.89 -4.71
N LEU A 43 -12.45 3.58 -3.59
CA LEU A 43 -13.18 4.79 -3.20
C LEU A 43 -13.08 5.88 -4.27
N GLN A 44 -11.89 6.07 -4.84
CA GLN A 44 -11.67 7.07 -5.87
C GLN A 44 -12.44 6.75 -7.16
N LEU A 45 -12.48 5.47 -7.57
CA LEU A 45 -13.32 5.03 -8.70
C LEU A 45 -14.80 5.28 -8.42
N MET A 46 -15.28 5.00 -7.20
CA MET A 46 -16.66 5.24 -6.81
C MET A 46 -17.05 6.72 -6.94
N VAL A 47 -16.21 7.64 -6.44
CA VAL A 47 -16.44 9.09 -6.57
C VAL A 47 -16.45 9.53 -8.03
N ILE A 48 -15.56 8.99 -8.87
CA ILE A 48 -15.52 9.31 -10.30
C ILE A 48 -16.79 8.83 -11.01
N PHE A 49 -17.24 7.60 -10.74
CA PHE A 49 -18.44 7.05 -11.34
C PHE A 49 -19.71 7.80 -10.89
N GLU A 50 -19.79 8.19 -9.62
CA GLU A 50 -20.89 9.00 -9.11
C GLU A 50 -20.89 10.41 -9.73
N GLY A 51 -19.72 11.05 -9.81
CA GLY A 51 -19.57 12.35 -10.47
C GLY A 51 -19.92 12.30 -11.97
N LEU A 52 -19.49 11.25 -12.67
CA LEU A 52 -19.83 11.04 -14.09
C LEU A 52 -21.32 10.77 -14.26
N ALA A 53 -21.91 9.91 -13.44
CA ALA A 53 -23.33 9.60 -13.54
C ALA A 53 -24.20 10.83 -13.23
N SER A 54 -23.82 11.63 -12.23
CA SER A 54 -24.46 12.90 -11.92
C SER A 54 -24.41 13.88 -13.10
N TYR A 55 -23.26 13.97 -13.79
CA TYR A 55 -23.12 14.80 -14.99
C TYR A 55 -24.06 14.39 -16.13
N TRP A 56 -24.28 13.08 -16.30
CA TRP A 56 -25.19 12.54 -17.33
C TRP A 56 -26.64 12.39 -16.84
N GLY A 57 -26.98 12.80 -15.61
CA GLY A 57 -28.32 12.64 -15.03
C GLY A 57 -28.73 11.18 -14.77
N ILE A 58 -27.75 10.28 -14.68
CA ILE A 58 -27.97 8.85 -14.45
C ILE A 58 -28.08 8.61 -12.95
N VAL A 59 -29.17 7.99 -12.52
CA VAL A 59 -29.33 7.52 -11.14
C VAL A 59 -28.52 6.24 -10.97
N VAL A 60 -27.43 6.32 -10.20
CA VAL A 60 -26.64 5.14 -9.85
C VAL A 60 -27.31 4.45 -8.66
N PRO A 61 -27.62 3.16 -8.75
CA PRO A 61 -28.02 2.41 -7.57
C PRO A 61 -26.82 2.35 -6.62
N LEU A 62 -26.93 2.95 -5.43
CA LEU A 62 -25.85 2.98 -4.42
C LEU A 62 -25.67 1.63 -3.72
N PHE A 63 -26.70 0.79 -3.71
CA PHE A 63 -26.72 -0.49 -3.00
C PHE A 63 -25.61 -1.48 -3.42
N PRO A 64 -25.34 -1.71 -4.72
CA PRO A 64 -24.24 -2.58 -5.16
C PRO A 64 -22.87 -2.02 -4.76
N LEU A 65 -22.70 -0.70 -4.81
CA LEU A 65 -21.46 -0.04 -4.41
C LEU A 65 -21.18 -0.20 -2.93
N LEU A 66 -22.20 -0.06 -2.08
CA LEU A 66 -22.09 -0.28 -0.64
C LEU A 66 -21.74 -1.74 -0.31
N LEU A 67 -22.28 -2.72 -1.04
CA LEU A 67 -21.92 -4.13 -0.87
C LEU A 67 -20.46 -4.41 -1.23
N VAL A 68 -19.97 -3.83 -2.33
CA VAL A 68 -18.55 -3.93 -2.71
C VAL A 68 -17.67 -3.29 -1.65
N LEU A 69 -18.05 -2.11 -1.14
CA LEU A 69 -17.31 -1.42 -0.08
C LEU A 69 -17.27 -2.26 1.21
N LEU A 70 -18.41 -2.83 1.60
CA LEU A 70 -18.51 -3.70 2.77
C LEU A 70 -17.63 -4.94 2.61
N GLY A 71 -17.69 -5.63 1.47
CA GLY A 71 -16.83 -6.78 1.19
C GLY A 71 -15.35 -6.44 1.25
N PHE A 72 -14.97 -5.26 0.73
CA PHE A 72 -13.59 -4.78 0.80
C PHE A 72 -13.15 -4.46 2.23
N VAL A 73 -13.99 -3.78 3.02
CA VAL A 73 -13.72 -3.49 4.43
C VAL A 73 -13.64 -4.77 5.25
N SER A 74 -14.55 -5.73 5.03
CA SER A 74 -14.51 -7.04 5.71
C SER A 74 -13.26 -7.84 5.35
N ALA A 75 -12.86 -7.87 4.08
CA ALA A 75 -11.62 -8.52 3.64
C ALA A 75 -10.39 -7.83 4.23
N GLY A 76 -10.37 -6.49 4.28
CA GLY A 76 -9.30 -5.72 4.91
C GLY A 76 -9.20 -5.95 6.42
N LEU A 77 -10.34 -6.02 7.13
CA LEU A 77 -10.40 -6.33 8.56
C LEU A 77 -9.94 -7.76 8.84
N LEU A 78 -10.40 -8.74 8.07
CA LEU A 78 -9.94 -10.14 8.18
C LEU A 78 -8.44 -10.27 7.90
N PHE A 79 -7.94 -9.52 6.91
CA PHE A 79 -6.52 -9.48 6.59
C PHE A 79 -5.70 -8.91 7.75
N ILE A 80 -6.13 -7.80 8.35
CA ILE A 80 -5.47 -7.20 9.53
C ILE A 80 -5.58 -8.13 10.75
N ALA A 81 -6.71 -8.82 10.94
CA ALA A 81 -6.94 -9.69 12.10
C ALA A 81 -6.14 -11.00 12.05
N ASN A 82 -5.75 -11.48 10.86
CA ASN A 82 -4.94 -12.68 10.67
C ASN A 82 -3.43 -12.38 10.52
N PHE A 83 -3.04 -11.11 10.61
CA PHE A 83 -1.65 -10.64 10.64
C PHE A 83 -1.20 -10.35 12.07
#